data_AF-A0A4Y8ZYC3-F1
#
_entry.id   AF-A0A4Y8ZYC3-F1
#
_cell.length_a   1.000
_cell.length_b   1.000
_cell.length_c   1.000
_cell.angle_alpha   90.00
_cell.angle_beta   90.00
_cell.angle_gamma   90.00
#
_symmetry.space_group_name_H-M   'P 1'
#
loop_
_entity.id
_entity.type
_entity.pdbx_description
1 polymer ?
#
loop_
_entity_poly.entity_id
_entity_poly.type
_entity_poly.pdbx_seq_one_letter_code
_entity_poly.pdbx_strand_id
1 'polypeptide(L)'
;GVTGGRGGEGDFFVVSSGAPGGAGGATPGANGENGGANATAGGGGGGGAHGLVSATLPTFAVQGGHGGAGGSPSFMGFVMGGGGGGGGSGAVVTGTGDLETLTVTVTGGNGGAGGSGGPSGVSGSGGGGGHGLVFSAAGGATATIAANVSGGSGGGMLVAGGNGIVGANLDLDLYATVSGGVFGGGVDQRSAALRFTGGNSRLTLGSGWGLAGGIDVTGTLTFDQPTDATLGETISGSGGIVKAGAGTLTLTGTNSYSGGSRLEAGLLQIGNAAALGSGGLVMSGGALRSTVTATLANALTWEGGESSSILSAAAGQTLTFTGPLAVFNTTGAPASLRFGSAT
;
A
#
# COMPACT_ATOMS: atom_id res chain seq x y z
N GLY A 1 -9.31 21.09 4.16
CA GLY A 1 -9.24 21.56 5.56
C GLY A 1 -8.00 20.99 6.20
N VAL A 2 -7.32 21.76 7.05
CA VAL A 2 -6.02 21.43 7.70
C VAL A 2 -6.20 20.48 8.89
N THR A 3 -7.44 20.17 9.27
CA THR A 3 -7.76 19.41 10.48
C THR A 3 -7.51 17.91 10.31
N GLY A 4 -6.75 17.34 11.24
CA GLY A 4 -6.40 15.92 11.30
C GLY A 4 -7.58 14.95 11.42
N GLY A 5 -7.29 13.66 11.23
CA GLY A 5 -8.28 12.57 11.30
C GLY A 5 -8.99 12.50 12.66
N ARG A 6 -10.24 12.03 12.65
CA ARG A 6 -11.00 11.77 13.89
C ARG A 6 -10.20 10.79 14.76
N GLY A 7 -10.06 11.11 16.06
CA GLY A 7 -9.51 10.18 17.05
C GLY A 7 -10.27 8.85 17.03
N GLY A 8 -9.60 7.75 17.41
CA GLY A 8 -10.03 6.38 17.15
C GLY A 8 -11.50 6.11 17.46
N GLU A 9 -12.25 5.67 16.45
CA GLU A 9 -13.58 5.08 16.67
C GLU A 9 -13.35 3.68 17.27
N GLY A 10 -13.79 3.48 18.51
CA GLY A 10 -13.90 2.15 19.09
C GLY A 10 -14.99 1.39 18.34
N ASP A 11 -14.59 0.46 17.47
CA ASP A 11 -15.52 -0.34 16.69
C ASP A 11 -16.23 -1.40 17.58
N PHE A 12 -17.55 -1.24 17.61
CA PHE A 12 -18.66 -2.14 17.92
C PHE A 12 -18.48 -3.31 18.92
N PHE A 13 -19.31 -3.25 19.98
CA PHE A 13 -19.72 -4.34 20.90
C PHE A 13 -18.97 -4.54 22.23
N VAL A 14 -18.73 -3.48 23.00
CA VAL A 14 -18.69 -3.57 24.48
C VAL A 14 -19.29 -2.29 25.05
N VAL A 15 -20.13 -2.43 26.08
CA VAL A 15 -20.74 -1.34 26.87
C VAL A 15 -19.69 -0.25 27.18
N SER A 16 -19.66 0.84 26.40
CA SER A 16 -18.55 1.81 26.42
C SER A 16 -18.85 3.00 27.33
N SER A 17 -17.99 3.22 28.32
CA SER A 17 -17.87 4.49 29.06
C SER A 17 -16.56 5.24 28.73
N GLY A 18 -15.86 4.86 27.65
CA GLY A 18 -14.74 5.62 27.11
C GLY A 18 -15.21 6.70 26.13
N ALA A 19 -14.84 7.96 26.37
CA ALA A 19 -15.19 9.07 25.48
C ALA A 19 -14.37 9.01 24.17
N PRO A 20 -14.98 9.31 23.00
CA PRO A 20 -14.26 9.40 21.73
C PRO A 20 -13.14 10.47 21.79
N GLY A 21 -12.03 10.22 21.10
CA GLY A 21 -10.86 11.11 21.10
C GLY A 21 -11.14 12.51 20.53
N GLY A 22 -10.37 13.50 20.97
CA GLY A 22 -10.51 14.91 20.59
C GLY A 22 -10.22 15.22 19.11
N ALA A 23 -10.66 16.41 18.65
CA ALA A 23 -10.37 16.92 17.31
C ALA A 23 -8.85 17.08 17.09
N GLY A 24 -8.38 16.91 15.85
CA GLY A 24 -6.95 16.93 15.56
C GLY A 24 -6.29 18.30 15.72
N GLY A 25 -4.95 18.33 15.79
CA GLY A 25 -4.16 19.56 15.95
C GLY A 25 -4.54 20.69 14.96
N ALA A 26 -4.49 21.95 15.42
CA ALA A 26 -5.03 23.10 14.69
C ALA A 26 -4.10 23.66 13.59
N THR A 27 -2.79 23.38 13.66
CA THR A 27 -1.79 23.82 12.68
C THR A 27 -1.19 22.64 11.92
N PRO A 28 -0.66 22.83 10.70
CA PRO A 28 -0.04 21.75 9.95
C PRO A 28 1.05 21.04 10.78
N GLY A 29 0.98 19.71 10.84
CA GLY A 29 1.92 18.87 11.60
C GLY A 29 1.74 18.90 13.12
N ALA A 30 0.75 19.61 13.68
CA ALA A 30 0.52 19.63 15.12
C ALA A 30 0.10 18.25 15.65
N ASN A 31 0.69 17.87 16.78
CA ASN A 31 0.29 16.66 17.50
C ASN A 31 -1.13 16.80 18.07
N GLY A 32 -1.82 15.67 18.21
CA GLY A 32 -3.08 15.59 18.92
C GLY A 32 -2.90 15.74 20.42
N GLU A 33 -3.94 16.24 21.09
CA GLU A 33 -3.94 16.42 22.53
C GLU A 33 -4.04 15.08 23.27
N ASN A 34 -3.36 14.95 24.41
CA ASN A 34 -3.51 13.75 25.25
C ASN A 34 -4.88 13.73 25.92
N GLY A 35 -5.46 12.53 26.05
CA GLY A 35 -6.69 12.31 26.78
C GLY A 35 -6.54 12.63 28.27
N GLY A 36 -7.55 13.29 28.83
CA GLY A 36 -7.58 13.62 30.26
C GLY A 36 -7.75 12.39 31.15
N ALA A 37 -7.28 12.51 32.39
CA ALA A 37 -7.58 11.55 33.44
C ALA A 37 -8.98 11.82 34.01
N ASN A 38 -9.85 10.81 34.05
CA ASN A 38 -11.16 10.88 34.69
C ASN A 38 -11.34 9.70 35.65
N ALA A 39 -12.14 9.90 36.71
CA ALA A 39 -12.34 8.96 37.80
C ALA A 39 -12.97 7.62 37.37
N THR A 40 -13.71 7.60 36.26
CA THR A 40 -14.48 6.41 35.83
C THR A 40 -13.99 5.76 34.54
N ALA A 41 -13.20 6.47 33.71
CA ALA A 41 -12.56 5.96 32.49
C ALA A 41 -11.50 6.95 32.00
N GLY A 42 -10.48 6.48 31.30
CA GLY A 42 -9.53 7.38 30.60
C GLY A 42 -10.16 8.09 29.40
N GLY A 43 -9.87 9.38 29.20
CA GLY A 43 -10.30 10.11 27.99
C GLY A 43 -9.53 9.67 26.74
N GLY A 44 -10.14 9.70 25.55
CA GLY A 44 -9.42 9.41 24.30
C GLY A 44 -8.42 10.50 23.90
N GLY A 45 -7.31 10.11 23.27
CA GLY A 45 -6.34 11.04 22.68
C GLY A 45 -6.85 11.64 21.36
N GLY A 46 -6.49 12.90 21.10
CA GLY A 46 -6.81 13.62 19.87
C GLY A 46 -5.97 13.20 18.67
N GLY A 47 -6.46 13.44 17.46
CA GLY A 47 -5.74 13.12 16.22
C GLY A 47 -4.56 14.07 15.90
N GLY A 48 -3.56 13.59 15.18
CA GLY A 48 -2.51 14.44 14.62
C GLY A 48 -2.98 15.18 13.36
N ALA A 49 -2.54 16.42 13.17
CA ALA A 49 -2.83 17.22 11.98
C ALA A 49 -2.01 16.76 10.76
N HIS A 50 -2.50 17.02 9.56
CA HIS A 50 -1.71 16.80 8.34
C HIS A 50 -0.53 17.77 8.29
N GLY A 51 0.63 17.31 7.81
CA GLY A 51 1.83 18.16 7.71
C GLY A 51 1.74 19.20 6.58
N LEU A 52 1.12 18.82 5.46
CA LEU A 52 0.85 19.72 4.33
C LEU A 52 -0.43 19.28 3.60
N VAL A 53 -1.20 20.25 3.11
CA VAL A 53 -2.24 20.03 2.10
C VAL A 53 -1.97 21.00 0.96
N SER A 54 -1.67 20.50 -0.24
CA SER A 54 -1.22 21.32 -1.37
C SER A 54 -1.70 20.74 -2.71
N ALA A 55 -1.80 21.57 -3.74
CA ALA A 55 -2.02 21.09 -5.11
C ALA A 55 -0.78 20.43 -5.71
N THR A 56 0.42 20.74 -5.21
CA THR A 56 1.70 20.21 -5.72
C THR A 56 2.40 19.32 -4.70
N LEU A 57 3.45 18.61 -5.12
CA LEU A 57 4.35 17.90 -4.21
C LEU A 57 5.07 18.89 -3.27
N PRO A 58 5.40 18.48 -2.02
CA PRO A 58 6.12 19.33 -1.08
C PRO A 58 7.53 19.67 -1.57
N THR A 59 7.97 20.88 -1.26
CA THR A 59 9.31 21.41 -1.56
C THR A 59 10.22 21.51 -0.34
N PHE A 60 9.70 21.15 0.84
CA PHE A 60 10.42 21.06 2.10
C PHE A 60 10.00 19.77 2.81
N ALA A 61 10.83 19.26 3.72
CA ALA A 61 10.50 18.04 4.45
C ALA A 61 9.22 18.23 5.28
N VAL A 62 8.29 17.28 5.17
CA VAL A 62 6.98 17.36 5.83
C VAL A 62 6.77 16.18 6.77
N GLN A 63 6.28 16.46 7.98
CA GLN A 63 5.84 15.45 8.93
C GLN A 63 4.40 15.70 9.36
N GLY A 64 3.59 14.64 9.33
CA GLY A 64 2.25 14.65 9.94
C GLY A 64 2.35 14.60 11.46
N GLY A 65 1.42 15.28 12.14
CA GLY A 65 1.40 15.32 13.60
C GLY A 65 1.15 13.95 14.20
N HIS A 66 1.73 13.69 15.36
CA HIS A 66 1.48 12.47 16.12
C HIS A 66 0.10 12.47 16.74
N GLY A 67 -0.52 11.29 16.89
CA GLY A 67 -1.72 11.16 17.70
C GLY A 67 -1.43 11.35 19.18
N GLY A 68 -2.38 11.95 19.91
CA GLY A 68 -2.30 12.10 21.37
C GLY A 68 -2.47 10.76 22.08
N ALA A 69 -1.84 10.60 23.24
CA ALA A 69 -2.01 9.41 24.06
C ALA A 69 -3.42 9.36 24.68
N GLY A 70 -3.96 8.17 24.86
CA GLY A 70 -5.15 7.95 25.68
C GLY A 70 -4.88 8.23 27.15
N GLY A 71 -5.86 8.79 27.84
CA GLY A 71 -5.81 9.08 29.26
C GLY A 71 -5.89 7.81 30.11
N SER A 72 -5.34 7.88 31.31
CA SER A 72 -5.47 6.83 32.33
C SER A 72 -6.49 7.25 33.40
N PRO A 73 -7.29 6.31 33.92
CA PRO A 73 -8.20 6.60 35.00
C PRO A 73 -7.43 6.85 36.30
N SER A 74 -7.98 7.71 37.16
CA SER A 74 -7.39 8.05 38.46
C SER A 74 -7.86 7.17 39.62
N PHE A 75 -8.81 6.26 39.38
CA PHE A 75 -9.41 5.37 40.38
C PHE A 75 -8.86 3.93 40.28
N MET A 76 -8.64 3.28 41.43
CA MET A 76 -7.98 1.95 41.56
C MET A 76 -8.95 0.75 41.46
N GLY A 77 -10.02 0.87 40.66
CA GLY A 77 -11.00 -0.21 40.42
C GLY A 77 -10.81 -0.91 39.07
N PHE A 78 -11.79 -1.71 38.64
CA PHE A 78 -11.87 -2.18 37.25
C PHE A 78 -12.21 -0.99 36.35
N VAL A 79 -11.21 -0.46 35.64
CA VAL A 79 -11.39 0.71 34.78
C VAL A 79 -10.75 0.48 33.41
N MET A 80 -11.28 1.17 32.41
CA MET A 80 -10.79 1.12 31.03
C MET A 80 -9.87 2.33 30.76
N GLY A 81 -8.69 2.07 30.19
CA GLY A 81 -7.84 3.13 29.65
C GLY A 81 -8.44 3.76 28.38
N GLY A 82 -8.17 5.04 28.15
CA GLY A 82 -8.63 5.74 26.94
C GLY A 82 -7.88 5.27 25.69
N GLY A 83 -8.52 5.32 24.52
CA GLY A 83 -7.85 5.01 23.25
C GLY A 83 -6.85 6.11 22.83
N GLY A 84 -5.80 5.74 22.12
CA GLY A 84 -4.86 6.68 21.50
C GLY A 84 -5.42 7.32 20.23
N GLY A 85 -4.99 8.55 19.93
CA GLY A 85 -5.35 9.27 18.72
C GLY A 85 -4.60 8.78 17.48
N GLY A 86 -5.17 8.91 16.29
CA GLY A 86 -4.48 8.58 15.04
C GLY A 86 -3.43 9.61 14.67
N GLY A 87 -2.37 9.21 13.96
CA GLY A 87 -1.39 10.12 13.39
C GLY A 87 -1.91 10.80 12.12
N GLY A 88 -1.48 12.04 11.89
CA GLY A 88 -1.80 12.80 10.68
C GLY A 88 -0.95 12.37 9.49
N SER A 89 -1.48 12.48 8.27
CA SER A 89 -0.68 12.24 7.07
C SER A 89 0.45 13.26 6.93
N GLY A 90 1.58 12.87 6.34
CA GLY A 90 2.69 13.75 6.00
C GLY A 90 2.21 14.87 5.08
N ALA A 91 1.92 14.53 3.82
CA ALA A 91 1.28 15.48 2.90
C ALA A 91 0.06 14.88 2.20
N VAL A 92 -0.93 15.74 1.94
CA VAL A 92 -2.10 15.46 1.12
C VAL A 92 -2.01 16.32 -0.14
N VAL A 93 -1.86 15.66 -1.27
CA VAL A 93 -1.72 16.30 -2.58
C VAL A 93 -3.06 16.25 -3.30
N THR A 94 -3.56 17.42 -3.69
CA THR A 94 -4.90 17.60 -4.25
C THR A 94 -4.90 17.95 -5.74
N GLY A 95 -3.73 18.15 -6.35
CA GLY A 95 -3.61 18.48 -7.77
C GLY A 95 -3.72 17.25 -8.68
N THR A 96 -3.77 17.53 -9.98
CA THR A 96 -3.82 16.58 -11.09
C THR A 96 -2.77 16.93 -12.14
N GLY A 97 -2.59 16.07 -13.15
CA GLY A 97 -1.57 16.27 -14.18
C GLY A 97 -0.17 16.05 -13.64
N ASP A 98 0.82 16.76 -14.18
CA ASP A 98 2.20 16.64 -13.74
C ASP A 98 2.44 17.39 -12.43
N LEU A 99 2.78 16.62 -11.39
CA LEU A 99 3.06 17.10 -10.05
C LEU A 99 4.56 17.29 -9.78
N GLU A 100 5.39 17.13 -10.82
CA GLU A 100 6.84 17.23 -10.80
C GLU A 100 7.53 16.16 -9.92
N THR A 101 8.72 16.49 -9.40
CA THR A 101 9.56 15.57 -8.63
C THR A 101 9.55 15.90 -7.14
N LEU A 102 9.21 14.92 -6.32
CA LEU A 102 9.45 14.96 -4.89
C LEU A 102 10.94 14.75 -4.61
N THR A 103 11.59 15.77 -4.05
CA THR A 103 13.02 15.75 -3.69
C THR A 103 13.26 15.80 -2.18
N VAL A 104 12.19 15.83 -1.39
CA VAL A 104 12.23 15.98 0.07
C VAL A 104 11.52 14.83 0.76
N THR A 105 11.97 14.50 1.97
CA THR A 105 11.37 13.42 2.76
C THR A 105 9.96 13.80 3.23
N VAL A 106 9.05 12.82 3.18
CA VAL A 106 7.70 12.97 3.71
C VAL A 106 7.36 11.83 4.65
N THR A 107 6.91 12.17 5.86
CA THR A 107 6.66 11.20 6.92
C THR A 107 5.27 11.39 7.53
N GLY A 108 4.50 10.32 7.60
CA GLY A 108 3.25 10.29 8.37
C GLY A 108 3.52 10.32 9.87
N GLY A 109 2.61 10.92 10.63
CA GLY A 109 2.68 10.94 12.08
C GLY A 109 2.41 9.57 12.69
N ASN A 110 3.14 9.20 13.74
CA ASN A 110 2.81 8.02 14.53
C ASN A 110 1.44 8.15 15.24
N GLY A 111 0.75 7.05 15.44
CA GLY A 111 -0.42 6.99 16.32
C GLY A 111 -0.03 7.13 17.79
N GLY A 112 -0.96 7.63 18.60
CA GLY A 112 -0.80 7.80 20.04
C GLY A 112 -0.96 6.47 20.80
N ALA A 113 -0.28 6.35 21.94
CA ALA A 113 -0.43 5.19 22.81
C ALA A 113 -1.82 5.11 23.43
N GLY A 114 -2.30 3.89 23.70
CA GLY A 114 -3.48 3.70 24.54
C GLY A 114 -3.17 4.01 26.00
N GLY A 115 -4.16 4.50 26.73
CA GLY A 115 -4.08 4.74 28.17
C GLY A 115 -4.08 3.43 28.96
N SER A 116 -3.50 3.43 30.15
CA SER A 116 -3.52 2.25 31.03
C SER A 116 -4.89 2.09 31.71
N GLY A 117 -5.35 0.85 31.92
CA GLY A 117 -6.56 0.56 32.73
C GLY A 117 -6.31 0.46 34.24
N GLY A 118 -5.05 0.60 34.68
CA GLY A 118 -4.64 0.29 36.06
C GLY A 118 -4.31 -1.20 36.27
N PRO A 119 -4.07 -1.63 37.53
CA PRO A 119 -3.54 -2.97 37.85
C PRO A 119 -4.51 -4.14 37.60
N SER A 120 -5.82 -3.86 37.48
CA SER A 120 -6.85 -4.87 37.18
C SER A 120 -7.75 -4.46 36.01
N GLY A 121 -7.43 -3.37 35.33
CA GLY A 121 -8.19 -2.86 34.20
C GLY A 121 -7.59 -3.25 32.84
N VAL A 122 -8.30 -2.93 31.77
CA VAL A 122 -7.82 -3.14 30.41
C VAL A 122 -7.22 -1.83 29.87
N SER A 123 -6.08 -1.95 29.20
CA SER A 123 -5.48 -0.80 28.52
C SER A 123 -6.30 -0.43 27.28
N GLY A 124 -6.36 0.87 26.98
CA GLY A 124 -6.92 1.35 25.73
C GLY A 124 -6.09 0.87 24.55
N SER A 125 -6.72 0.79 23.37
CA SER A 125 -6.00 0.58 22.13
C SER A 125 -5.13 1.80 21.78
N GLY A 126 -4.02 1.58 21.08
CA GLY A 126 -3.29 2.68 20.45
C GLY A 126 -4.00 3.18 19.18
N GLY A 127 -3.60 4.35 18.70
CA GLY A 127 -4.08 4.91 17.44
C GLY A 127 -3.28 4.43 16.23
N GLY A 128 -3.89 4.47 15.05
CA GLY A 128 -3.21 4.14 13.79
C GLY A 128 -2.16 5.19 13.38
N GLY A 129 -1.15 4.76 12.62
CA GLY A 129 -0.19 5.68 12.00
C GLY A 129 -0.78 6.44 10.81
N GLY A 130 -0.34 7.68 10.62
CA GLY A 130 -0.69 8.51 9.47
C GLY A 130 0.05 8.11 8.20
N HIS A 131 -0.54 8.36 7.04
CA HIS A 131 0.10 8.05 5.75
C HIS A 131 1.28 8.97 5.45
N GLY A 132 2.26 8.54 4.66
CA GLY A 132 3.31 9.43 4.18
C GLY A 132 2.74 10.48 3.23
N LEU A 133 2.38 10.04 2.02
CA LEU A 133 1.74 10.84 0.99
C LEU A 133 0.35 10.31 0.64
N VAL A 134 -0.60 11.23 0.47
CA VAL A 134 -1.96 10.91 0.03
C VAL A 134 -2.31 11.76 -1.18
N PHE A 135 -2.63 11.13 -2.30
CA PHE A 135 -3.17 11.79 -3.48
C PHE A 135 -4.70 11.69 -3.43
N SER A 136 -5.38 12.79 -3.11
CA SER A 136 -6.83 12.77 -2.81
C SER A 136 -7.73 13.06 -4.02
N ALA A 137 -7.18 13.53 -5.14
CA ALA A 137 -7.92 13.90 -6.34
C ALA A 137 -7.18 13.54 -7.63
N ALA A 138 -6.50 12.40 -7.67
CA ALA A 138 -5.57 12.04 -8.75
C ALA A 138 -6.25 11.62 -10.06
N GLY A 139 -7.07 12.47 -10.70
CA GLY A 139 -7.49 12.23 -12.08
C GLY A 139 -6.29 12.28 -13.04
N GLY A 140 -5.54 11.18 -13.19
CA GLY A 140 -4.37 11.08 -14.06
C GLY A 140 -3.17 11.90 -13.57
N ALA A 141 -2.94 11.95 -12.26
CA ALA A 141 -1.77 12.63 -11.71
C ALA A 141 -0.50 11.82 -12.01
N THR A 142 0.56 12.49 -12.46
CA THR A 142 1.89 11.91 -12.65
C THR A 142 2.84 12.50 -11.61
N ALA A 143 3.63 11.67 -10.93
CA ALA A 143 4.59 12.12 -9.94
C ALA A 143 5.88 11.31 -9.97
N THR A 144 7.02 11.99 -9.92
CA THR A 144 8.33 11.36 -9.70
C THR A 144 8.68 11.41 -8.22
N ILE A 145 9.01 10.26 -7.63
CA ILE A 145 9.37 10.13 -6.22
C ILE A 145 10.88 9.86 -6.11
N ALA A 146 11.65 10.92 -5.88
CA ALA A 146 13.12 10.89 -5.76
C ALA A 146 13.62 11.09 -4.32
N ALA A 147 12.72 11.07 -3.33
CA ALA A 147 13.05 11.11 -1.92
C ALA A 147 12.18 10.16 -1.11
N ASN A 148 12.67 9.81 0.08
CA ASN A 148 12.01 8.79 0.91
C ASN A 148 10.63 9.24 1.39
N VAL A 149 9.67 8.32 1.34
CA VAL A 149 8.31 8.51 1.85
C VAL A 149 8.00 7.41 2.85
N SER A 150 7.52 7.76 4.04
CA SER A 150 7.21 6.78 5.08
C SER A 150 5.87 7.03 5.72
N GLY A 151 5.05 5.99 5.89
CA GLY A 151 3.93 6.03 6.82
C GLY A 151 4.41 6.04 8.28
N GLY A 152 3.61 6.61 9.16
CA GLY A 152 3.84 6.62 10.60
C GLY A 152 3.54 5.27 11.24
N SER A 153 4.10 5.01 12.42
CA SER A 153 3.90 3.76 13.16
C SER A 153 2.55 3.74 13.90
N GLY A 154 1.99 2.55 14.14
CA GLY A 154 0.86 2.41 15.06
C GLY A 154 1.27 2.63 16.51
N GLY A 155 0.36 3.18 17.31
CA GLY A 155 0.61 3.57 18.71
C GLY A 155 0.44 2.46 19.74
N GLY A 156 0.01 1.26 19.36
CA GLY A 156 -0.26 0.14 20.29
C GLY A 156 -0.01 -1.22 19.66
N MET A 157 0.05 -2.27 20.48
CA MET A 157 0.32 -3.64 20.02
C MET A 157 -0.65 -4.06 18.90
N LEU A 158 -0.11 -4.47 17.76
CA LEU A 158 -0.87 -4.88 16.56
C LEU A 158 -1.77 -3.79 15.96
N VAL A 159 -1.59 -2.54 16.35
CA VAL A 159 -2.26 -1.40 15.70
C VAL A 159 -1.49 -1.05 14.44
N ALA A 160 -2.18 -0.98 13.31
CA ALA A 160 -1.55 -0.74 12.01
C ALA A 160 -0.83 0.63 11.95
N GLY A 161 0.31 0.64 11.25
CA GLY A 161 0.94 1.87 10.79
C GLY A 161 0.18 2.49 9.61
N GLY A 162 0.61 3.66 9.18
CA GLY A 162 0.11 4.27 7.95
C GLY A 162 0.80 3.69 6.72
N ASN A 163 0.11 3.67 5.58
CA ASN A 163 0.76 3.38 4.31
C ASN A 163 1.78 4.46 3.90
N GLY A 164 2.75 4.10 3.06
CA GLY A 164 3.72 5.05 2.51
C GLY A 164 3.05 6.07 1.58
N ILE A 165 2.58 5.61 0.42
CA ILE A 165 1.83 6.40 -0.56
C ILE A 165 0.43 5.80 -0.76
N VAL A 166 -0.59 6.66 -0.82
CA VAL A 166 -1.99 6.28 -1.05
C VAL A 166 -2.58 7.12 -2.18
N GLY A 167 -3.29 6.50 -3.13
CA GLY A 167 -3.99 7.23 -4.19
C GLY A 167 -4.76 6.31 -5.14
N ALA A 168 -5.42 6.88 -6.15
CA ALA A 168 -6.06 6.16 -7.25
C ALA A 168 -5.84 6.95 -8.55
N ASN A 169 -5.86 6.28 -9.71
CA ASN A 169 -5.61 6.92 -11.02
C ASN A 169 -4.26 7.68 -11.08
N LEU A 170 -3.25 7.08 -10.47
CA LEU A 170 -1.96 7.71 -10.19
C LEU A 170 -0.84 7.03 -10.97
N ASP A 171 -0.05 7.83 -11.66
CA ASP A 171 1.14 7.40 -12.38
C ASP A 171 2.37 7.78 -11.56
N LEU A 172 3.14 6.78 -11.12
CA LEU A 172 4.31 6.96 -10.27
C LEU A 172 5.58 6.47 -10.93
N ASP A 173 6.58 7.33 -10.97
CA ASP A 173 7.97 6.95 -11.24
C ASP A 173 8.74 6.95 -9.92
N LEU A 174 9.16 5.77 -9.46
CA LEU A 174 9.80 5.60 -8.16
C LEU A 174 11.32 5.48 -8.29
N TYR A 175 12.07 6.36 -7.62
CA TYR A 175 13.54 6.38 -7.58
C TYR A 175 14.11 6.37 -6.14
N ALA A 176 13.23 6.25 -5.14
CA ALA A 176 13.61 6.26 -3.73
C ALA A 176 12.85 5.19 -2.94
N THR A 177 13.10 5.11 -1.64
CA THR A 177 12.41 4.15 -0.79
C THR A 177 11.05 4.68 -0.35
N VAL A 178 10.01 3.87 -0.53
CA VAL A 178 8.70 4.07 0.08
C VAL A 178 8.46 2.99 1.12
N SER A 179 8.10 3.40 2.33
CA SER A 179 7.86 2.50 3.45
C SER A 179 6.45 2.64 4.00
N GLY A 180 5.78 1.53 4.20
CA GLY A 180 4.68 1.45 5.15
C GLY A 180 5.20 1.59 6.58
N GLY A 181 4.37 2.17 7.44
CA GLY A 181 4.60 2.25 8.87
C GLY A 181 4.54 0.87 9.51
N VAL A 182 5.33 0.68 10.56
CA VAL A 182 5.29 -0.55 11.35
C VAL A 182 4.03 -0.61 12.21
N PHE A 183 3.55 -1.82 12.44
CA PHE A 183 2.52 -2.04 13.44
C PHE A 183 3.09 -1.73 14.83
N GLY A 184 2.27 -1.13 15.69
CA GLY A 184 2.71 -0.79 17.04
C GLY A 184 3.05 -2.05 17.85
N GLY A 185 3.96 -1.90 18.81
CA GLY A 185 4.48 -3.01 19.61
C GLY A 185 5.67 -3.76 18.99
N GLY A 186 6.22 -3.29 17.86
CA GLY A 186 7.53 -3.73 17.36
C GLY A 186 7.55 -5.09 16.66
N VAL A 187 6.41 -5.54 16.12
CA VAL A 187 6.40 -6.67 15.18
C VAL A 187 6.89 -6.21 13.81
N ASP A 188 7.62 -7.05 13.08
CA ASP A 188 8.11 -6.76 11.71
C ASP A 188 6.99 -6.64 10.65
N GLN A 189 5.72 -6.60 11.09
CA GLN A 189 4.59 -6.34 10.22
C GLN A 189 4.51 -4.86 9.88
N ARG A 190 4.34 -4.58 8.59
CA ARG A 190 4.22 -3.23 8.03
C ARG A 190 2.92 -3.10 7.26
N SER A 191 2.39 -1.88 7.25
CA SER A 191 1.34 -1.49 6.30
C SER A 191 1.91 -1.44 4.88
N ALA A 192 1.06 -1.23 3.88
CA ALA A 192 1.52 -1.19 2.50
C ALA A 192 2.47 0.00 2.26
N ALA A 193 3.54 -0.23 1.50
CA ALA A 193 4.36 0.87 1.00
C ALA A 193 3.53 1.69 -0.01
N LEU A 194 2.83 1.01 -0.92
CA LEU A 194 1.96 1.62 -1.92
C LEU A 194 0.54 1.07 -1.77
N ARG A 195 -0.46 1.96 -1.71
CA ARG A 195 -1.87 1.57 -1.72
C ARG A 195 -2.62 2.31 -2.83
N PHE A 196 -2.99 1.56 -3.85
CA PHE A 196 -3.81 2.01 -4.97
C PHE A 196 -5.28 1.68 -4.71
N THR A 197 -6.06 2.68 -4.33
CA THR A 197 -7.42 2.53 -3.80
C THR A 197 -8.49 2.29 -4.88
N GLY A 198 -8.12 2.36 -6.16
CA GLY A 198 -9.00 2.08 -7.29
C GLY A 198 -8.48 2.66 -8.61
N GLY A 199 -9.32 2.61 -9.64
CA GLY A 199 -9.01 3.20 -10.95
C GLY A 199 -7.86 2.51 -11.68
N ASN A 200 -7.18 3.26 -12.56
CA ASN A 200 -6.07 2.79 -13.39
C ASN A 200 -4.80 3.56 -13.00
N SER A 201 -3.89 2.89 -12.29
CA SER A 201 -2.62 3.48 -11.87
C SER A 201 -1.47 2.87 -12.67
N ARG A 202 -0.39 3.62 -12.83
CA ARG A 202 0.86 3.16 -13.46
C ARG A 202 2.00 3.24 -12.45
N LEU A 203 2.91 2.29 -12.51
CA LEU A 203 4.11 2.28 -11.71
C LEU A 203 5.33 1.91 -12.56
N THR A 204 6.31 2.81 -12.59
CA THR A 204 7.65 2.57 -13.13
C THR A 204 8.66 2.56 -11.97
N LEU A 205 9.56 1.58 -11.96
CA LEU A 205 10.52 1.33 -10.88
C LEU A 205 11.91 1.70 -11.42
N GLY A 206 12.35 2.93 -11.12
CA GLY A 206 13.61 3.49 -11.58
C GLY A 206 14.79 3.16 -10.68
N SER A 207 16.02 3.47 -11.08
CA SER A 207 17.22 3.13 -10.31
C SER A 207 17.17 3.62 -8.86
N GLY A 208 17.52 2.76 -7.90
CA GLY A 208 17.56 3.11 -6.47
C GLY A 208 16.21 3.04 -5.75
N TRP A 209 15.15 2.58 -6.43
CA TRP A 209 13.86 2.32 -5.81
C TRP A 209 13.96 1.29 -4.67
N GLY A 210 13.06 1.40 -3.70
CA GLY A 210 12.87 0.40 -2.66
C GLY A 210 11.46 0.44 -2.09
N LEU A 211 10.94 -0.71 -1.70
CA LEU A 211 9.67 -0.81 -0.97
C LEU A 211 9.91 -1.53 0.36
N ALA A 212 9.39 -0.97 1.44
CA ALA A 212 9.33 -1.62 2.75
C ALA A 212 7.87 -1.78 3.15
N GLY A 213 7.32 -2.96 2.88
CA GLY A 213 5.88 -3.22 2.88
C GLY A 213 5.35 -3.45 1.46
N GLY A 214 4.22 -4.17 1.39
CA GLY A 214 3.64 -4.61 0.12
C GLY A 214 3.00 -3.50 -0.72
N ILE A 215 2.40 -3.92 -1.84
CA ILE A 215 1.53 -3.12 -2.68
C ILE A 215 0.09 -3.61 -2.53
N ASP A 216 -0.80 -2.75 -2.10
CA ASP A 216 -2.23 -3.05 -2.02
C ASP A 216 -2.97 -2.42 -3.22
N VAL A 217 -3.66 -3.24 -4.02
CA VAL A 217 -4.33 -2.83 -5.25
C VAL A 217 -5.82 -3.20 -5.23
N THR A 218 -6.68 -2.19 -5.38
CA THR A 218 -8.15 -2.38 -5.50
C THR A 218 -8.63 -2.21 -6.96
N GLY A 219 -7.86 -1.51 -7.80
CA GLY A 219 -8.13 -1.29 -9.24
C GLY A 219 -7.17 -2.03 -10.16
N THR A 220 -6.71 -1.37 -11.23
CA THR A 220 -5.67 -1.90 -12.12
C THR A 220 -4.34 -1.18 -11.86
N LEU A 221 -3.28 -1.93 -11.63
CA LEU A 221 -1.91 -1.43 -11.55
C LEU A 221 -1.11 -1.87 -12.78
N THR A 222 -0.74 -0.91 -13.62
CA THR A 222 0.11 -1.15 -14.79
C THR A 222 1.58 -0.96 -14.43
N PHE A 223 2.35 -2.04 -14.47
CA PHE A 223 3.79 -1.99 -14.46
C PHE A 223 4.28 -1.76 -15.89
N ASP A 224 4.56 -0.50 -16.25
CA ASP A 224 5.16 -0.17 -17.54
C ASP A 224 6.66 0.11 -17.33
N GLN A 225 7.43 -0.98 -17.36
CA GLN A 225 8.85 -0.97 -17.07
C GLN A 225 9.65 -0.91 -18.37
N PRO A 226 10.40 0.17 -18.64
CA PRO A 226 11.27 0.25 -19.81
C PRO A 226 12.52 -0.63 -19.66
N THR A 227 12.97 -0.86 -18.42
CA THR A 227 14.13 -1.66 -18.05
C THR A 227 13.73 -2.76 -17.07
N ASP A 228 14.63 -3.72 -16.82
CA ASP A 228 14.34 -4.81 -15.90
C ASP A 228 14.19 -4.34 -14.46
N ALA A 229 13.23 -4.92 -13.73
CA ALA A 229 12.99 -4.68 -12.32
C ALA A 229 12.57 -5.97 -11.59
N THR A 230 13.02 -6.13 -10.34
CA THR A 230 12.67 -7.29 -9.50
C THR A 230 11.90 -6.85 -8.27
N LEU A 231 10.62 -7.22 -8.19
CA LEU A 231 9.74 -6.94 -7.06
C LEU A 231 9.61 -8.18 -6.17
N GLY A 232 10.16 -8.07 -4.96
CA GLY A 232 10.09 -9.11 -3.93
C GLY A 232 8.94 -8.96 -2.95
N GLU A 233 8.37 -7.77 -2.83
CA GLU A 233 7.26 -7.48 -1.92
C GLU A 233 5.94 -8.11 -2.41
N THR A 234 5.05 -8.43 -1.48
CA THR A 234 3.71 -8.95 -1.79
C THR A 234 2.83 -7.87 -2.43
N ILE A 235 2.17 -8.23 -3.52
CA ILE A 235 1.04 -7.52 -4.09
C ILE A 235 -0.26 -8.18 -3.60
N SER A 236 -1.18 -7.42 -3.02
CA SER A 236 -2.44 -7.88 -2.44
C SER A 236 -3.63 -7.04 -2.91
N GLY A 237 -4.86 -7.47 -2.59
CA GLY A 237 -6.07 -6.68 -2.80
C GLY A 237 -7.00 -7.22 -3.89
N SER A 238 -8.15 -6.59 -4.10
CA SER A 238 -9.15 -7.09 -5.04
C SER A 238 -8.82 -6.83 -6.51
N GLY A 239 -7.85 -5.95 -6.76
CA GLY A 239 -7.46 -5.48 -8.08
C GLY A 239 -6.53 -6.42 -8.85
N GLY A 240 -6.15 -6.00 -10.05
CA GLY A 240 -5.29 -6.76 -10.96
C GLY A 240 -4.06 -5.98 -11.42
N ILE A 241 -3.13 -6.69 -12.07
CA ILE A 241 -1.92 -6.09 -12.62
C ILE A 241 -1.88 -6.21 -14.14
N VAL A 242 -1.26 -5.21 -14.78
CA VAL A 242 -0.92 -5.24 -16.20
C VAL A 242 0.60 -5.15 -16.32
N LYS A 243 1.22 -6.08 -17.07
CA LYS A 243 2.62 -5.99 -17.46
C LYS A 243 2.71 -5.35 -18.84
N ALA A 244 3.19 -4.11 -18.85
CA ALA A 244 3.51 -3.32 -20.03
C ALA A 244 5.01 -3.01 -20.06
N GLY A 245 5.46 -2.34 -21.11
CA GLY A 245 6.87 -1.97 -21.28
C GLY A 245 7.76 -3.13 -21.73
N ALA A 246 8.91 -2.76 -22.32
CA ALA A 246 9.83 -3.72 -22.94
C ALA A 246 10.63 -4.54 -21.92
N GLY A 247 10.85 -4.02 -20.71
CA GLY A 247 11.68 -4.64 -19.69
C GLY A 247 11.07 -5.92 -19.09
N THR A 248 11.90 -6.65 -18.35
CA THR A 248 11.51 -7.80 -17.53
C THR A 248 11.03 -7.34 -16.16
N LEU A 249 9.78 -7.65 -15.81
CA LEU A 249 9.32 -7.57 -14.42
C LEU A 249 9.48 -8.95 -13.78
N THR A 250 10.37 -9.08 -12.80
CA THR A 250 10.51 -10.30 -12.01
C THR A 250 9.70 -10.20 -10.72
N LEU A 251 8.73 -11.08 -10.53
CA LEU A 251 7.95 -11.20 -9.29
C LEU A 251 8.43 -12.41 -8.48
N THR A 252 9.02 -12.15 -7.31
CA THR A 252 9.48 -13.23 -6.41
C THR A 252 8.64 -13.37 -5.14
N GLY A 253 7.80 -12.37 -4.85
CA GLY A 253 6.88 -12.38 -3.71
C GLY A 253 5.73 -13.40 -3.86
N THR A 254 5.14 -13.75 -2.73
CA THR A 254 3.87 -14.49 -2.67
C THR A 254 2.74 -13.46 -2.78
N ASN A 255 2.02 -13.47 -3.90
CA ASN A 255 1.01 -12.46 -4.22
C ASN A 255 -0.40 -13.00 -3.95
N SER A 256 -1.29 -12.12 -3.49
CA SER A 256 -2.66 -12.46 -3.09
C SER A 256 -3.73 -11.60 -3.76
N TYR A 257 -3.36 -10.82 -4.78
CA TYR A 257 -4.33 -10.05 -5.55
C TYR A 257 -5.27 -10.96 -6.35
N SER A 258 -6.54 -10.58 -6.48
CA SER A 258 -7.58 -11.44 -7.08
C SER A 258 -8.07 -10.98 -8.45
N GLY A 259 -7.76 -9.76 -8.89
CA GLY A 259 -8.22 -9.21 -10.18
C GLY A 259 -7.49 -9.77 -11.40
N GLY A 260 -6.45 -10.58 -11.21
CA GLY A 260 -5.72 -11.26 -12.28
C GLY A 260 -4.53 -10.48 -12.84
N SER A 261 -3.86 -11.09 -13.81
CA SER A 261 -2.65 -10.56 -14.45
C SER A 261 -2.86 -10.50 -15.96
N ARG A 262 -2.60 -9.35 -16.59
CA ARG A 262 -2.63 -9.18 -18.05
C ARG A 262 -1.22 -8.86 -18.55
N LEU A 263 -0.77 -9.60 -19.56
CA LEU A 263 0.54 -9.42 -20.19
C LEU A 263 0.32 -8.79 -21.56
N GLU A 264 0.79 -7.56 -21.72
CA GLU A 264 0.67 -6.80 -22.95
C GLU A 264 2.01 -6.69 -23.69
N ALA A 265 3.13 -6.55 -22.94
CA ALA A 265 4.46 -6.42 -23.52
C ALA A 265 5.60 -6.89 -22.58
N GLY A 266 6.77 -7.11 -23.18
CA GLY A 266 7.99 -7.50 -22.47
C GLY A 266 7.89 -8.87 -21.82
N LEU A 267 8.65 -9.08 -20.75
CA LEU A 267 8.70 -10.35 -20.02
C LEU A 267 8.16 -10.19 -18.60
N LEU A 268 7.21 -11.03 -18.21
CA LEU A 268 6.90 -11.30 -16.81
C LEU A 268 7.65 -12.55 -16.38
N GLN A 269 8.57 -12.41 -15.43
CA GLN A 269 9.30 -13.53 -14.86
C GLN A 269 8.78 -13.84 -13.47
N ILE A 270 8.40 -15.09 -13.21
CA ILE A 270 7.93 -15.54 -11.89
C ILE A 270 9.00 -16.38 -11.20
N GLY A 271 9.37 -15.96 -9.99
CA GLY A 271 10.28 -16.69 -9.09
C GLY A 271 9.56 -17.47 -7.99
N ASN A 272 8.22 -17.45 -7.98
CA ASN A 272 7.37 -18.09 -6.97
C ASN A 272 6.10 -18.64 -7.64
N ALA A 273 5.64 -19.82 -7.23
CA ALA A 273 4.42 -20.43 -7.78
C ALA A 273 3.13 -19.65 -7.46
N ALA A 274 3.16 -18.80 -6.42
CA ALA A 274 2.07 -17.89 -6.05
C ALA A 274 2.30 -16.45 -6.53
N ALA A 275 3.20 -16.21 -7.49
CA ALA A 275 3.52 -14.87 -7.96
C ALA A 275 2.40 -14.18 -8.75
N LEU A 276 1.39 -14.90 -9.24
CA LEU A 276 0.34 -14.34 -10.10
C LEU A 276 -0.99 -14.07 -9.38
N GLY A 277 -1.05 -14.24 -8.06
CA GLY A 277 -2.30 -14.16 -7.31
C GLY A 277 -3.29 -15.26 -7.72
N SER A 278 -4.57 -15.05 -7.44
CA SER A 278 -5.64 -16.04 -7.67
C SER A 278 -6.49 -15.78 -8.92
N GLY A 279 -6.38 -14.59 -9.52
CA GLY A 279 -7.16 -14.20 -10.70
C GLY A 279 -6.68 -14.85 -12.01
N GLY A 280 -7.38 -14.61 -13.11
CA GLY A 280 -6.98 -15.10 -14.43
C GLY A 280 -5.65 -14.53 -14.92
N LEU A 281 -4.96 -15.28 -15.79
CA LEU A 281 -3.79 -14.84 -16.53
C LEU A 281 -4.22 -14.60 -17.98
N VAL A 282 -4.16 -13.36 -18.44
CA VAL A 282 -4.45 -12.99 -19.82
C VAL A 282 -3.16 -12.63 -20.53
N MET A 283 -2.92 -13.21 -21.70
CA MET A 283 -1.79 -12.88 -22.56
C MET A 283 -2.32 -12.31 -23.87
N SER A 284 -2.28 -10.98 -24.01
CA SER A 284 -2.56 -10.29 -25.27
C SER A 284 -1.27 -9.90 -26.02
N GLY A 285 -0.13 -10.12 -25.37
CA GLY A 285 1.23 -9.96 -25.90
C GLY A 285 2.24 -10.48 -24.88
N GLY A 286 3.50 -10.04 -25.01
CA GLY A 286 4.57 -10.34 -24.06
C GLY A 286 4.87 -11.83 -23.84
N ALA A 287 5.69 -12.11 -22.84
CA ALA A 287 6.09 -13.47 -22.46
C ALA A 287 5.94 -13.69 -20.96
N LEU A 288 5.65 -14.93 -20.57
CA LEU A 288 5.76 -15.42 -19.21
C LEU A 288 6.91 -16.43 -19.14
N ARG A 289 7.75 -16.27 -18.12
CA ARG A 289 8.82 -17.23 -17.81
C ARG A 289 8.79 -17.59 -16.33
N SER A 290 8.81 -18.88 -16.02
CA SER A 290 9.06 -19.34 -14.65
C SER A 290 10.53 -19.65 -14.45
N THR A 291 11.14 -19.13 -13.38
CA THR A 291 12.50 -19.51 -12.95
C THR A 291 12.50 -20.59 -11.89
N VAL A 292 11.32 -21.10 -11.52
CA VAL A 292 11.12 -22.20 -10.57
C VAL A 292 10.20 -23.26 -11.17
N THR A 293 10.16 -24.46 -10.59
CA THR A 293 9.14 -25.44 -10.95
C THR A 293 7.84 -25.01 -10.29
N ALA A 294 6.83 -24.70 -11.11
CA ALA A 294 5.60 -24.07 -10.66
C ALA A 294 4.36 -24.73 -11.28
N THR A 295 3.29 -24.77 -10.50
CA THR A 295 1.95 -25.11 -10.97
C THR A 295 1.06 -23.89 -10.80
N LEU A 296 0.53 -23.37 -11.90
CA LEU A 296 -0.37 -22.22 -11.94
C LEU A 296 -1.81 -22.69 -12.12
N ALA A 297 -2.65 -22.43 -11.12
CA ALA A 297 -4.08 -22.72 -11.16
C ALA A 297 -4.90 -21.62 -11.85
N ASN A 298 -4.26 -20.49 -12.19
CA ASN A 298 -4.88 -19.36 -12.88
C ASN A 298 -5.49 -19.83 -14.20
N ALA A 299 -6.72 -19.39 -14.50
CA ALA A 299 -7.29 -19.57 -15.84
C ALA A 299 -6.43 -18.80 -16.85
N LEU A 300 -5.89 -19.50 -17.83
CA LEU A 300 -5.03 -18.93 -18.86
C LEU A 300 -5.87 -18.59 -20.09
N THR A 301 -5.92 -17.32 -20.43
CA THR A 301 -6.51 -16.83 -21.67
C THR A 301 -5.41 -16.24 -22.54
N TRP A 302 -5.26 -16.77 -23.76
CA TRP A 302 -4.48 -16.11 -24.79
C TRP A 302 -5.41 -15.37 -25.74
N GLU A 303 -5.18 -14.07 -25.89
CA GLU A 303 -5.86 -13.17 -26.82
C GLU A 303 -4.89 -12.86 -27.95
N GLY A 304 -4.87 -13.70 -28.98
CA GLY A 304 -4.00 -13.55 -30.14
C GLY A 304 -4.20 -12.21 -30.86
N GLY A 305 -3.08 -11.54 -31.17
CA GLY A 305 -2.98 -10.26 -31.85
C GLY A 305 -1.64 -10.08 -32.58
N GLU A 306 -1.22 -8.84 -32.85
CA GLU A 306 -0.02 -8.54 -33.67
C GLU A 306 1.32 -9.01 -33.05
N SER A 307 1.33 -9.46 -31.80
CA SER A 307 2.53 -9.93 -31.09
C SER A 307 2.46 -11.42 -30.75
N SER A 308 3.59 -12.11 -30.90
CA SER A 308 3.74 -13.50 -30.43
C SER A 308 3.84 -13.54 -28.90
N SER A 309 3.11 -14.48 -28.28
CA SER A 309 3.23 -14.74 -26.85
C SER A 309 4.07 -15.98 -26.60
N ILE A 310 4.91 -15.94 -25.55
CA ILE A 310 5.77 -17.07 -25.18
C ILE A 310 5.50 -17.49 -23.74
N LEU A 311 5.28 -18.79 -23.54
CA LEU A 311 5.22 -19.45 -22.25
C LEU A 311 6.46 -20.32 -22.08
N SER A 312 7.25 -20.07 -21.04
CA SER A 312 8.54 -20.72 -20.87
C SER A 312 8.87 -21.06 -19.41
N ALA A 313 9.78 -22.01 -19.23
CA ALA A 313 10.43 -22.30 -17.95
C ALA A 313 11.95 -22.22 -18.13
N ALA A 314 12.66 -21.83 -17.08
CA ALA A 314 14.12 -21.89 -17.06
C ALA A 314 14.62 -23.34 -17.19
N ALA A 315 15.88 -23.50 -17.58
CA ALA A 315 16.48 -24.83 -17.74
C ALA A 315 16.36 -25.65 -16.45
N GLY A 316 15.91 -26.90 -16.56
CA GLY A 316 15.68 -27.78 -15.41
C GLY A 316 14.37 -27.52 -14.64
N GLN A 317 13.59 -26.50 -15.02
CA GLN A 317 12.30 -26.19 -14.41
C GLN A 317 11.12 -26.63 -15.27
N THR A 318 9.99 -26.91 -14.62
CA THR A 318 8.72 -27.21 -15.27
C THR A 318 7.68 -26.15 -14.91
N LEU A 319 6.99 -25.59 -15.90
CA LEU A 319 5.83 -24.73 -15.70
C LEU A 319 4.57 -25.50 -16.11
N THR A 320 3.74 -25.82 -15.12
CA THR A 320 2.48 -26.55 -15.30
C THR A 320 1.30 -25.59 -15.16
N PHE A 321 0.33 -25.67 -16.06
CA PHE A 321 -0.95 -24.98 -15.92
C PHE A 321 -2.04 -26.00 -15.60
N THR A 322 -2.82 -25.75 -14.55
CA THR A 322 -3.96 -26.60 -14.15
C THR A 322 -5.30 -25.89 -14.24
N GLY A 323 -5.30 -24.56 -14.43
CA GLY A 323 -6.51 -23.80 -14.71
C GLY A 323 -7.02 -24.02 -16.15
N PRO A 324 -8.26 -23.60 -16.44
CA PRO A 324 -8.81 -23.64 -17.80
C PRO A 324 -7.93 -22.87 -18.78
N LEU A 325 -7.81 -23.38 -20.01
CA LEU A 325 -7.11 -22.72 -21.12
C LEU A 325 -8.14 -22.25 -22.16
N ALA A 326 -8.09 -20.96 -22.49
CA ALA A 326 -8.84 -20.36 -23.58
C ALA A 326 -7.90 -19.72 -24.60
N VAL A 327 -8.12 -19.96 -25.89
CA VAL A 327 -7.29 -19.48 -27.00
C VAL A 327 -8.19 -18.76 -27.98
N PHE A 328 -8.03 -17.45 -28.08
CA PHE A 328 -8.78 -16.58 -29.00
C PHE A 328 -7.83 -15.96 -30.01
N ASN A 329 -8.24 -15.81 -31.27
CA ASN A 329 -7.58 -14.90 -32.21
C ASN A 329 -8.52 -13.74 -32.48
N THR A 330 -8.23 -12.58 -31.89
CA THR A 330 -9.14 -11.42 -31.92
C THR A 330 -8.91 -10.53 -33.13
N THR A 331 -7.79 -10.69 -33.84
CA THR A 331 -7.40 -9.84 -34.98
C THR A 331 -7.59 -10.50 -36.35
N GLY A 332 -7.72 -11.83 -36.39
CA GLY A 332 -7.77 -12.59 -37.64
C GLY A 332 -6.42 -12.69 -38.38
N ALA A 333 -5.39 -11.99 -37.91
CA ALA A 333 -4.03 -12.11 -38.42
C ALA A 333 -3.37 -13.41 -37.94
N PRO A 334 -2.36 -13.94 -38.66
CA PRO A 334 -1.57 -15.06 -38.18
C PRO A 334 -0.87 -14.69 -36.86
N ALA A 335 -1.16 -15.43 -35.79
CA ALA A 335 -0.56 -15.23 -34.47
C ALA A 335 -0.10 -16.59 -33.90
N SER A 336 0.94 -16.56 -33.04
CA SER A 336 1.47 -17.78 -32.43
C SER A 336 1.57 -17.65 -30.91
N LEU A 337 1.03 -18.65 -30.21
CA LEU A 337 1.33 -18.95 -28.82
C LEU A 337 2.42 -20.03 -28.80
N ARG A 338 3.60 -19.70 -28.27
CA ARG A 338 4.76 -20.58 -28.26
C ARG A 338 5.02 -21.10 -26.85
N PHE A 339 5.44 -22.37 -26.76
CA PHE A 339 5.88 -23.01 -25.53
C PHE A 339 7.36 -23.37 -25.65
N GLY A 340 8.16 -23.13 -24.61
CA GLY A 340 9.58 -23.50 -24.57
C GLY A 340 10.52 -22.30 -24.56
N SER A 341 11.78 -22.47 -25.00
CA SER A 341 12.79 -21.42 -24.87
C SER A 341 12.44 -20.20 -25.73
N ALA A 342 12.34 -19.04 -25.08
CA ALA A 342 12.21 -17.74 -25.71
C ALA A 342 13.54 -17.25 -26.35
N THR A 343 14.32 -18.18 -26.91
CA THR A 343 15.56 -17.91 -27.66
C THR A 343 15.34 -18.29 -29.10
#